data_AF-A0A2A5D643-F1
#
_entry.id   AF-A0A2A5D643-F1
#
_cell.length_a   1.000
_cell.length_b   1.000
_cell.length_c   1.000
_cell.angle_alpha   90.00
_cell.angle_beta   90.00
_cell.angle_gamma   90.00
#
_symmetry.space_group_name_H-M   'P 1'
#
loop_
_entity.id
_entity.type
_entity.pdbx_description
1 polymer ?
#
loop_
_entity_poly.entity_id
_entity_poly.type
_entity_poly.pdbx_seq_one_letter_code
_entity_poly.pdbx_strand_id
1 'polypeptide(L)'
;MNKESKKILETMQKENERLLATNFYRKIGWFRKRILCEVNYLALLNLSDHTNIQNDVKTAVAKTKEIIDSLTPHQIVRDMKNLLSVRDWRPHLIVCVSLFFIEEKEEIIELLWQRLDETSWVAPQIIVSLSYNDKLYNERSRKRLFANFNKSKGETNKSHEEDYKITVESLSFWSVISSTDRDSELEPSQLDVLKKIQSDTRDKYFDIANNWYSSIGQLVEN
;
A
#
# COMPACT_ATOMS: atom_id res chain seq x y z
N MET A 1 -26.38 -23.51 6.51
CA MET A 1 -25.34 -22.64 5.93
C MET A 1 -25.24 -22.96 4.44
N ASN A 2 -25.39 -21.97 3.54
CA ASN A 2 -25.36 -22.23 2.10
C ASN A 2 -23.90 -22.43 1.60
N LYS A 3 -23.73 -22.94 0.37
CA LYS A 3 -22.42 -23.23 -0.22
C LYS A 3 -21.51 -21.99 -0.32
N GLU A 4 -22.11 -20.82 -0.51
CA GLU A 4 -21.41 -19.55 -0.63
C GLU A 4 -20.88 -19.05 0.72
N SER A 5 -21.69 -19.08 1.78
CA SER A 5 -21.26 -18.76 3.14
C SER A 5 -20.13 -19.68 3.61
N LYS A 6 -20.17 -20.97 3.23
CA LYS A 6 -19.09 -21.91 3.54
C LYS A 6 -17.79 -21.50 2.85
N LYS A 7 -17.85 -21.15 1.56
CA LYS A 7 -16.69 -20.69 0.79
C LYS A 7 -16.09 -19.40 1.35
N ILE A 8 -16.94 -18.45 1.74
CA ILE A 8 -16.49 -17.18 2.38
C ILE A 8 -15.76 -17.49 3.69
N LEU A 9 -16.33 -18.37 4.53
CA LEU A 9 -15.74 -18.73 5.81
C LEU A 9 -14.37 -19.43 5.65
N GLU A 10 -14.26 -20.34 4.67
CA GLU A 10 -13.00 -21.01 4.33
C GLU A 10 -11.93 -20.02 3.83
N THR A 11 -12.31 -19.04 3.00
CA THR A 11 -11.40 -17.98 2.55
C THR A 11 -10.92 -17.14 3.73
N MET A 12 -11.83 -16.68 4.58
CA MET A 12 -11.48 -15.88 5.77
C MET A 12 -10.56 -16.66 6.72
N GLN A 13 -10.77 -17.97 6.88
CA GLN A 13 -9.91 -18.82 7.70
C GLN A 13 -8.48 -18.89 7.14
N LYS A 14 -8.33 -19.08 5.82
CA LYS A 14 -7.02 -19.10 5.17
C LYS A 14 -6.29 -17.76 5.27
N GLU A 15 -7.01 -16.65 5.11
CA GLU A 15 -6.43 -15.31 5.28
C GLU A 15 -5.97 -15.09 6.72
N ASN A 16 -6.79 -15.48 7.69
CA ASN A 16 -6.44 -15.44 9.10
C ASN A 16 -5.20 -16.29 9.45
N GLU A 17 -5.07 -17.48 8.86
CA GLU A 17 -3.88 -18.33 9.01
C GLU A 17 -2.63 -17.66 8.46
N ARG A 18 -2.74 -16.98 7.31
CA ARG A 18 -1.62 -16.21 6.73
C ARG A 18 -1.20 -15.05 7.62
N LEU A 19 -2.15 -14.30 8.18
CA LEU A 19 -1.85 -13.22 9.13
C LEU A 19 -1.14 -13.75 10.37
N LEU A 20 -1.66 -14.83 10.96
CA LEU A 20 -1.06 -15.47 12.14
C LEU A 20 0.30 -16.13 11.89
N ALA A 21 0.68 -16.33 10.62
CA ALA A 21 2.02 -16.78 10.24
C ALA A 21 3.06 -15.65 10.22
N THR A 22 2.67 -14.41 10.52
CA THR A 22 3.54 -13.23 10.59
C THR A 22 3.78 -12.81 12.04
N ASN A 23 4.86 -12.06 12.29
CA ASN A 23 5.14 -11.48 13.60
C ASN A 23 4.31 -10.22 13.90
N PHE A 24 3.52 -9.74 12.93
CA PHE A 24 2.65 -8.57 13.08
C PHE A 24 1.29 -8.90 13.67
N TYR A 25 0.93 -10.18 13.73
CA TYR A 25 -0.37 -10.60 14.23
C TYR A 25 -0.23 -11.77 15.20
N ARG A 26 -1.05 -11.74 16.25
CA ARG A 26 -1.17 -12.87 17.18
C ARG A 26 -2.61 -13.21 17.45
N LYS A 27 -2.81 -14.46 17.87
CA LYS A 27 -4.09 -14.95 18.31
C LYS A 27 -4.34 -14.57 19.77
N ILE A 28 -5.53 -14.01 20.04
CA ILE A 28 -5.97 -13.68 21.40
C ILE A 28 -7.34 -14.32 21.68
N GLY A 29 -7.61 -14.57 22.97
CA GLY A 29 -8.88 -15.10 23.46
C GLY A 29 -8.99 -16.62 23.45
N TRP A 30 -9.54 -17.17 24.54
CA TRP A 30 -9.69 -18.62 24.73
C TRP A 30 -10.96 -19.18 24.08
N PHE A 31 -12.08 -18.44 24.15
CA PHE A 31 -13.40 -18.88 23.64
C PHE A 31 -13.78 -18.32 22.27
N ARG A 32 -13.37 -17.08 21.94
CA ARG A 32 -13.51 -16.50 20.60
C ARG A 32 -12.13 -16.25 20.06
N LYS A 33 -11.68 -17.08 19.11
CA LYS A 33 -10.40 -16.87 18.42
C LYS A 33 -10.45 -15.50 17.74
N ARG A 34 -9.77 -14.51 18.30
CA ARG A 34 -9.60 -13.18 17.72
C ARG A 34 -8.15 -13.05 17.26
N ILE A 35 -7.94 -12.25 16.24
CA ILE A 35 -6.61 -11.93 15.72
C ILE A 35 -6.36 -10.48 16.05
N LEU A 36 -5.23 -10.21 16.68
CA LEU A 36 -4.80 -8.88 17.06
C LEU A 36 -3.61 -8.52 16.17
N CYS A 37 -3.65 -7.32 15.59
CA CYS A 37 -2.50 -6.70 14.98
C CYS A 37 -1.65 -6.02 16.06
N GLU A 38 -0.35 -6.30 16.10
CA GLU A 38 0.60 -5.68 17.02
C GLU A 38 0.88 -4.21 16.69
N VAL A 39 0.63 -3.82 15.44
CA VAL A 39 0.78 -2.45 14.94
C VAL A 39 -0.58 -1.77 14.82
N ASN A 40 -0.72 -0.54 15.31
CA ASN A 40 -1.93 0.24 15.15
C ASN A 40 -2.06 0.77 13.71
N TYR A 41 -2.57 -0.07 12.80
CA TYR A 41 -2.76 0.29 11.39
C TYR A 41 -3.71 1.46 11.18
N LEU A 42 -4.62 1.76 12.12
CA LEU A 42 -5.50 2.93 12.04
C LEU A 42 -4.73 4.23 12.25
N ALA A 43 -3.72 4.21 13.14
CA ALA A 43 -2.80 5.33 13.27
C ALA A 43 -2.04 5.54 11.95
N LEU A 44 -1.53 4.45 11.35
CA LEU A 44 -0.85 4.52 10.05
C LEU A 44 -1.75 5.07 8.94
N LEU A 45 -3.04 4.72 8.92
CA LEU A 45 -3.97 5.25 7.92
C LEU A 45 -4.10 6.79 7.96
N ASN A 46 -4.05 7.37 9.16
CA ASN A 46 -4.31 8.79 9.43
C ASN A 46 -3.03 9.59 9.69
N LEU A 47 -1.97 9.35 8.91
CA LEU A 47 -0.65 9.96 9.08
C LEU A 47 -0.60 11.50 9.12
N SER A 48 -1.72 12.20 8.90
CA SER A 48 -1.82 13.67 8.86
C SER A 48 -2.58 14.36 9.98
N ASP A 49 -3.26 13.66 10.89
CA ASP A 49 -4.19 14.36 11.79
C ASP A 49 -3.48 14.91 13.05
N HIS A 50 -3.59 16.23 13.24
CA HIS A 50 -2.74 16.99 14.15
C HIS A 50 -3.23 16.92 15.60
N THR A 51 -2.26 16.81 16.51
CA THR A 51 -2.29 17.03 17.98
C THR A 51 -2.45 15.82 18.91
N ASN A 52 -3.13 14.72 18.54
CA ASN A 52 -3.12 13.47 19.35
C ASN A 52 -2.71 12.21 18.57
N ILE A 53 -3.03 12.15 17.28
CA ILE A 53 -2.73 11.00 16.42
C ILE A 53 -1.22 10.86 16.15
N GLN A 54 -0.43 11.94 16.29
CA GLN A 54 1.03 11.90 16.12
C GLN A 54 1.73 10.95 17.10
N ASN A 55 1.29 10.86 18.35
CA ASN A 55 1.90 9.93 19.31
C ASN A 55 1.59 8.48 18.94
N ASP A 56 0.32 8.19 18.61
CA ASP A 56 -0.09 6.85 18.18
C ASP A 56 0.61 6.42 16.88
N VAL A 57 0.81 7.36 15.94
CA VAL A 57 1.57 7.14 14.71
C VAL A 57 3.02 6.81 15.03
N LYS A 58 3.70 7.63 15.85
CA LYS A 58 5.08 7.36 16.28
C LYS A 58 5.20 6.00 16.96
N THR A 59 4.26 5.66 17.85
CA THR A 59 4.22 4.34 18.49
C THR A 59 4.01 3.22 17.47
N ALA A 60 3.12 3.38 16.50
CA ALA A 60 2.88 2.38 15.46
C ALA A 60 4.11 2.18 14.55
N VAL A 61 4.77 3.27 14.16
CA VAL A 61 6.01 3.24 13.37
C VAL A 61 7.16 2.60 14.16
N ALA A 62 7.37 3.03 15.41
CA ALA A 62 8.38 2.45 16.29
C ALA A 62 8.15 0.96 16.52
N LYS A 63 6.89 0.54 16.73
CA LYS A 63 6.54 -0.87 16.87
C LYS A 63 6.79 -1.66 15.59
N THR A 64 6.53 -1.06 14.42
CA THR A 64 6.85 -1.66 13.12
C THR A 64 8.35 -1.89 13.00
N LYS A 65 9.16 -0.87 13.30
CA LYS A 65 10.62 -0.98 13.30
C LYS A 65 11.13 -2.03 14.29
N GLU A 66 10.63 -2.05 15.52
CA GLU A 66 10.96 -3.05 16.55
C GLU A 66 10.71 -4.48 16.05
N ILE A 67 9.57 -4.71 15.40
CA ILE A 67 9.25 -6.02 14.81
C ILE A 67 10.27 -6.33 13.71
N ILE A 68 10.51 -5.43 12.76
CA ILE A 68 11.46 -5.65 11.65
C ILE A 68 12.88 -5.95 12.15
N ASP A 69 13.38 -5.17 13.11
CA ASP A 69 14.72 -5.34 13.70
C ASP A 69 14.90 -6.71 14.39
N SER A 70 13.80 -7.37 14.77
CA SER A 70 13.82 -8.70 15.40
C SER A 70 13.81 -9.87 14.40
N LEU A 71 13.65 -9.60 13.10
CA LEU A 71 13.47 -10.62 12.06
C LEU A 71 14.75 -10.85 11.26
N THR A 72 14.95 -12.10 10.83
CA THR A 72 15.92 -12.42 9.78
C THR A 72 15.41 -11.96 8.40
N PRO A 73 16.27 -11.72 7.40
CA PRO A 73 15.86 -11.32 6.06
C PRO A 73 14.82 -12.27 5.43
N HIS A 74 15.00 -13.58 5.59
CA HIS A 74 14.04 -14.57 5.13
C HIS A 74 12.67 -14.46 5.82
N GLN A 75 12.65 -14.17 7.13
CA GLN A 75 11.40 -13.94 7.86
C GLN A 75 10.71 -12.65 7.41
N ILE A 76 11.46 -11.60 7.14
CA ILE A 76 10.92 -10.33 6.61
C ILE A 76 10.19 -10.60 5.29
N VAL A 77 10.86 -11.20 4.31
CA VAL A 77 10.26 -11.50 3.00
C VAL A 77 9.01 -12.36 3.14
N ARG A 78 9.08 -13.44 3.95
CA ARG A 78 7.94 -14.32 4.23
C ARG A 78 6.77 -13.53 4.83
N ASP A 79 7.03 -12.68 5.82
CA ASP A 79 6.01 -11.91 6.52
C ASP A 79 5.37 -10.89 5.57
N MET A 80 6.17 -10.14 4.80
CA MET A 80 5.66 -9.19 3.80
C MET A 80 4.79 -9.87 2.74
N LYS A 81 5.21 -11.05 2.25
CA LYS A 81 4.43 -11.86 1.31
C LYS A 81 3.09 -12.29 1.91
N ASN A 82 3.09 -12.74 3.16
CA ASN A 82 1.86 -13.13 3.85
C ASN A 82 0.91 -11.93 4.03
N LEU A 83 1.43 -10.79 4.49
CA LEU A 83 0.65 -9.56 4.67
C LEU A 83 0.03 -9.09 3.35
N LEU A 84 0.79 -9.06 2.26
CA LEU A 84 0.30 -8.66 0.94
C LEU A 84 -0.62 -9.69 0.28
N SER A 85 -0.57 -10.96 0.68
CA SER A 85 -1.42 -12.00 0.08
C SER A 85 -2.88 -12.02 0.58
N VAL A 86 -3.19 -11.23 1.61
CA VAL A 86 -4.52 -11.12 2.20
C VAL A 86 -5.27 -9.99 1.52
N ARG A 87 -6.57 -10.14 1.28
CA ARG A 87 -7.36 -9.10 0.58
C ARG A 87 -7.64 -7.87 1.44
N ASP A 88 -7.60 -8.02 2.76
CA ASP A 88 -7.71 -6.90 3.69
C ASP A 88 -6.62 -5.85 3.40
N TRP A 89 -6.98 -4.57 3.36
CA TRP A 89 -6.04 -3.48 3.09
C TRP A 89 -5.18 -3.14 4.31
N ARG A 90 -5.61 -3.49 5.53
CA ARG A 90 -4.91 -3.10 6.78
C ARG A 90 -3.47 -3.63 6.83
N PRO A 91 -3.19 -4.91 6.50
CA PRO A 91 -1.82 -5.42 6.39
C PRO A 91 -0.96 -4.66 5.37
N HIS A 92 -1.55 -4.14 4.29
CA HIS A 92 -0.78 -3.44 3.25
C HIS A 92 -0.15 -2.15 3.77
N LEU A 93 -0.83 -1.41 4.67
CA LEU A 93 -0.26 -0.23 5.31
C LEU A 93 0.99 -0.55 6.13
N ILE A 94 0.97 -1.70 6.82
CA ILE A 94 2.12 -2.14 7.62
C ILE A 94 3.30 -2.35 6.69
N VAL A 95 3.10 -3.03 5.56
CA VAL A 95 4.15 -3.25 4.56
C VAL A 95 4.69 -1.94 4.00
N CYS A 96 3.82 -0.98 3.71
CA CYS A 96 4.21 0.35 3.22
C CYS A 96 5.17 1.08 4.18
N VAL A 97 4.97 0.93 5.49
CA VAL A 97 5.84 1.51 6.53
C VAL A 97 7.09 0.66 6.77
N SER A 98 6.93 -0.67 6.81
CA SER A 98 8.06 -1.61 6.98
C SER A 98 9.13 -1.42 5.91
N LEU A 99 8.74 -1.07 4.68
CA LEU A 99 9.66 -0.85 3.55
C LEU A 99 10.78 0.16 3.85
N PHE A 100 10.54 1.11 4.76
CA PHE A 100 11.52 2.13 5.14
C PHE A 100 12.57 1.64 6.14
N PHE A 101 12.33 0.49 6.80
CA PHE A 101 13.24 -0.09 7.79
C PHE A 101 13.97 -1.34 7.27
N ILE A 102 13.76 -1.70 6.00
CA ILE A 102 14.33 -2.92 5.41
C ILE A 102 15.47 -2.52 4.48
N GLU A 103 16.64 -3.12 4.69
CA GLU A 103 17.83 -2.87 3.88
C GLU A 103 17.69 -3.48 2.47
N GLU A 104 17.40 -4.79 2.39
CA GLU A 104 17.20 -5.53 1.14
C GLU A 104 15.72 -5.62 0.80
N LYS A 105 15.26 -4.72 -0.09
CA LYS A 105 13.82 -4.47 -0.33
C LYS A 105 13.34 -4.79 -1.73
N GLU A 106 14.21 -5.25 -2.62
CA GLU A 106 13.92 -5.50 -4.04
C GLU A 106 12.73 -6.47 -4.21
N GLU A 107 12.74 -7.59 -3.50
CA GLU A 107 11.65 -8.57 -3.58
C GLU A 107 10.32 -8.00 -3.03
N ILE A 108 10.39 -7.18 -1.98
CA ILE A 108 9.19 -6.58 -1.36
C ILE A 108 8.60 -5.49 -2.27
N ILE A 109 9.44 -4.74 -2.97
CA ILE A 109 9.03 -3.80 -4.01
C ILE A 109 8.27 -4.52 -5.12
N GLU A 110 8.76 -5.69 -5.58
CA GLU A 110 8.01 -6.50 -6.57
C GLU A 110 6.66 -6.96 -6.03
N LEU A 111 6.60 -7.41 -4.77
CA LEU A 111 5.34 -7.83 -4.15
C LEU A 111 4.34 -6.67 -4.03
N LEU A 112 4.79 -5.45 -3.74
CA LEU A 112 3.94 -4.26 -3.68
C LEU A 112 3.42 -3.86 -5.07
N TRP A 113 4.25 -3.96 -6.11
CA TRP A 113 3.81 -3.75 -7.49
C TRP A 113 2.77 -4.79 -7.93
N GLN A 114 3.01 -6.07 -7.65
CA GLN A 114 2.02 -7.13 -7.87
C GLN A 114 0.74 -6.84 -7.08
N ARG A 115 0.86 -6.28 -5.86
CA ARG A 115 -0.31 -5.95 -5.08
C ARG A 115 -1.12 -4.81 -5.69
N LEU A 116 -0.47 -3.77 -6.21
CA LEU A 116 -1.15 -2.72 -6.96
C LEU A 116 -1.86 -3.26 -8.21
N ASP A 117 -1.24 -4.21 -8.92
CA ASP A 117 -1.85 -4.85 -10.09
C ASP A 117 -3.12 -5.64 -9.72
N GLU A 118 -3.17 -6.19 -8.50
CA GLU A 118 -4.36 -6.82 -7.91
C GLU A 118 -5.31 -5.84 -7.20
N THR A 119 -5.00 -4.55 -7.21
CA THR A 119 -5.69 -3.44 -6.54
C THR A 119 -5.64 -3.47 -5.01
N SER A 120 -5.76 -2.30 -4.40
CA SER A 120 -5.80 -2.14 -2.94
C SER A 120 -6.48 -0.83 -2.60
N TRP A 121 -7.33 -0.82 -1.57
CA TRP A 121 -7.96 0.41 -1.08
C TRP A 121 -6.92 1.45 -0.61
N VAL A 122 -5.75 0.99 -0.15
CA VAL A 122 -4.61 1.84 0.24
C VAL A 122 -3.56 1.98 -0.88
N ALA A 123 -3.99 1.89 -2.15
CA ALA A 123 -3.11 2.15 -3.29
C ALA A 123 -2.38 3.51 -3.22
N PRO A 124 -2.98 4.63 -2.76
CA PRO A 124 -2.24 5.89 -2.63
C PRO A 124 -0.98 5.75 -1.76
N GLN A 125 -1.10 5.09 -0.61
CA GLN A 125 0.01 4.85 0.30
C GLN A 125 1.06 3.91 -0.30
N ILE A 126 0.64 2.82 -0.97
CA ILE A 126 1.55 1.90 -1.65
C ILE A 126 2.36 2.64 -2.74
N ILE A 127 1.70 3.46 -3.54
CA ILE A 127 2.29 4.21 -4.64
C ILE A 127 3.34 5.21 -4.11
N VAL A 128 3.00 5.95 -3.06
CA VAL A 128 3.94 6.87 -2.42
C VAL A 128 5.13 6.11 -1.84
N SER A 129 4.90 5.02 -1.10
CA SER A 129 5.98 4.19 -0.55
C SER A 129 6.90 3.63 -1.64
N LEU A 130 6.35 3.19 -2.78
CA LEU A 130 7.13 2.75 -3.94
C LEU A 130 7.95 3.89 -4.55
N SER A 131 7.41 5.11 -4.64
CA SER A 131 8.15 6.25 -5.20
C SER A 131 9.39 6.65 -4.40
N TYR A 132 9.38 6.41 -3.09
CA TYR A 132 10.54 6.60 -2.22
C TYR A 132 11.57 5.49 -2.34
N ASN A 133 11.10 4.25 -2.52
CA ASN A 133 11.94 3.07 -2.30
C ASN A 133 12.38 2.37 -3.59
N ASP A 134 11.65 2.53 -4.70
CA ASP A 134 11.96 1.93 -5.99
C ASP A 134 12.70 2.93 -6.90
N LYS A 135 13.95 2.61 -7.22
CA LYS A 135 14.79 3.41 -8.14
C LYS A 135 14.20 3.46 -9.56
N LEU A 136 13.41 2.46 -9.96
CA LEU A 136 12.77 2.35 -11.26
C LEU A 136 11.29 2.76 -11.23
N TYR A 137 10.84 3.43 -10.16
CA TYR A 137 9.45 3.80 -9.97
C TYR A 137 8.85 4.50 -11.22
N ASN A 138 9.50 5.54 -11.73
CA ASN A 138 9.01 6.32 -12.88
C ASN A 138 8.85 5.48 -14.16
N GLU A 139 9.70 4.47 -14.39
CA GLU A 139 9.57 3.58 -15.54
C GLU A 139 8.39 2.61 -15.34
N ARG A 140 8.30 2.01 -14.16
CA ARG A 140 7.30 1.00 -13.82
C ARG A 140 5.90 1.57 -13.71
N SER A 141 5.76 2.78 -13.16
CA SER A 141 4.49 3.49 -13.07
C SER A 141 3.95 3.81 -14.47
N ARG A 142 4.79 4.36 -15.35
CA ARG A 142 4.44 4.67 -16.75
C ARG A 142 3.96 3.43 -17.49
N LYS A 143 4.70 2.31 -17.44
CA LYS A 143 4.30 1.05 -18.09
C LYS A 143 2.88 0.61 -17.67
N ARG A 144 2.56 0.71 -16.38
CA ARG A 144 1.24 0.34 -15.85
C ARG A 144 0.14 1.31 -16.24
N LEU A 145 0.42 2.62 -16.25
CA LEU A 145 -0.53 3.62 -16.72
C LEU A 145 -0.93 3.39 -18.18
N PHE A 146 0.04 3.14 -19.06
CA PHE A 146 -0.24 2.84 -20.46
C PHE A 146 -0.99 1.51 -20.65
N ALA A 147 -0.64 0.48 -19.89
CA ALA A 147 -1.37 -0.80 -19.92
C ALA A 147 -2.83 -0.65 -19.47
N ASN A 148 -3.08 0.16 -18.44
CA ASN A 148 -4.42 0.38 -17.88
C ASN A 148 -5.29 1.28 -18.75
N PHE A 149 -4.73 2.31 -19.39
CA PHE A 149 -5.43 3.15 -20.37
C PHE A 149 -5.98 2.33 -21.55
N ASN A 150 -5.30 1.24 -21.92
CA ASN A 150 -5.77 0.32 -22.96
C ASN A 150 -6.84 -0.66 -22.47
N LYS A 151 -6.86 -1.00 -21.17
CA LYS A 151 -7.84 -1.91 -20.56
C LYS A 151 -9.19 -1.25 -20.28
N SER A 152 -9.24 0.04 -19.94
CA SER A 152 -10.49 0.77 -19.67
C SER A 152 -11.44 0.89 -20.88
N LYS A 153 -11.02 0.42 -22.06
CA LYS A 153 -11.86 0.26 -23.26
C LYS A 153 -12.61 -1.08 -23.34
N GLY A 154 -12.41 -2.00 -22.40
CA GLY A 154 -13.09 -3.30 -22.36
C GLY A 154 -13.57 -3.67 -20.96
N GLU A 155 -14.90 -3.83 -20.85
CA GLU A 155 -15.69 -4.42 -19.75
C GLU A 155 -14.99 -4.63 -18.39
N THR A 156 -15.33 -3.79 -17.40
CA THR A 156 -14.93 -3.97 -16.01
C THR A 156 -16.06 -4.55 -15.15
N ASN A 157 -15.71 -5.56 -14.36
CA ASN A 157 -16.57 -6.16 -13.33
C ASN A 157 -16.82 -5.14 -12.20
N LYS A 158 -18.10 -4.78 -11.95
CA LYS A 158 -18.51 -3.73 -11.00
C LYS A 158 -17.97 -3.84 -9.57
N SER A 159 -17.63 -5.03 -9.09
CA SER A 159 -17.19 -5.22 -7.68
C SER A 159 -15.75 -4.80 -7.39
N HIS A 160 -14.96 -4.50 -8.42
CA HIS A 160 -13.56 -4.07 -8.30
C HIS A 160 -13.30 -2.71 -8.97
N GLU A 161 -14.36 -2.08 -9.46
CA GLU A 161 -14.28 -0.83 -10.21
C GLU A 161 -13.75 0.32 -9.34
N GLU A 162 -14.12 0.36 -8.06
CA GLU A 162 -13.68 1.40 -7.13
C GLU A 162 -12.20 1.26 -6.76
N ASP A 163 -11.74 0.09 -6.30
CA ASP A 163 -10.31 -0.14 -6.00
C ASP A 163 -9.42 0.05 -7.24
N TYR A 164 -9.93 -0.34 -8.43
CA TYR A 164 -9.24 -0.10 -9.69
C TYR A 164 -9.14 1.40 -10.01
N LYS A 165 -10.24 2.14 -9.85
CA LYS A 165 -10.28 3.60 -10.02
C LYS A 165 -9.29 4.28 -9.08
N ILE A 166 -9.28 3.91 -7.80
CA ILE A 166 -8.32 4.42 -6.79
C ILE A 166 -6.89 4.22 -7.28
N THR A 167 -6.53 3.00 -7.69
CA THR A 167 -5.18 2.68 -8.17
C THR A 167 -4.80 3.52 -9.39
N VAL A 168 -5.66 3.59 -10.41
CA VAL A 168 -5.37 4.32 -11.65
C VAL A 168 -5.23 5.82 -11.39
N GLU A 169 -6.15 6.42 -10.64
CA GLU A 169 -6.11 7.85 -10.33
C GLU A 169 -4.88 8.21 -9.50
N SER A 170 -4.61 7.43 -8.44
CA SER A 170 -3.46 7.65 -7.57
C SER A 170 -2.14 7.48 -8.32
N LEU A 171 -2.03 6.45 -9.16
CA LEU A 171 -0.81 6.17 -9.91
C LEU A 171 -0.56 7.24 -10.95
N SER A 172 -1.61 7.71 -11.62
CA SER A 172 -1.52 8.74 -12.65
C SER A 172 -1.03 10.04 -12.03
N PHE A 173 -1.67 10.43 -10.93
CA PHE A 173 -1.36 11.65 -10.21
C PHE A 173 0.07 11.63 -9.64
N TRP A 174 0.43 10.58 -8.91
CA TRP A 174 1.73 10.52 -8.25
C TRP A 174 2.89 10.40 -9.24
N SER A 175 2.64 9.78 -10.41
CA SER A 175 3.61 9.77 -11.50
C SER A 175 3.87 11.17 -12.07
N VAL A 176 2.89 12.09 -12.04
CA VAL A 176 3.13 13.50 -12.43
C VAL A 176 4.11 14.15 -11.46
N ILE A 177 3.82 14.09 -10.16
CA ILE A 177 4.61 14.73 -9.11
C ILE A 177 6.03 14.18 -9.07
N SER A 178 6.17 12.85 -9.06
CA SER A 178 7.50 12.22 -8.98
C SER A 178 8.37 12.47 -10.21
N SER A 179 7.76 12.84 -11.35
CA SER A 179 8.45 13.17 -12.58
C SER A 179 8.83 14.66 -12.68
N THR A 180 8.09 15.54 -12.00
CA THR A 180 8.42 16.97 -11.91
C THR A 180 9.52 17.28 -10.89
N ASP A 181 9.64 16.47 -9.83
CA ASP A 181 10.68 16.63 -8.79
C ASP A 181 12.02 15.97 -9.12
N ARG A 182 12.06 15.10 -10.15
CA ARG A 182 13.29 14.44 -10.62
C ARG A 182 13.39 14.67 -12.12
N ASP A 183 14.24 15.61 -12.54
CA ASP A 183 14.61 15.96 -13.92
C ASP A 183 14.36 14.83 -14.93
N SER A 184 13.11 14.70 -15.39
CA SER A 184 12.74 13.68 -16.34
C SER A 184 12.26 14.36 -17.60
N GLU A 185 12.98 14.09 -18.69
CA GLU A 185 12.63 14.45 -20.07
C GLU A 185 11.33 13.71 -20.43
N LEU A 186 10.19 14.24 -19.99
CA LEU A 186 8.90 13.79 -20.43
C LEU A 186 8.61 14.40 -21.80
N GLU A 187 8.25 13.55 -22.75
CA GLU A 187 7.73 14.00 -24.05
C GLU A 187 6.49 14.88 -23.83
N PRO A 188 6.31 15.98 -24.59
CA PRO A 188 5.19 16.91 -24.40
C PRO A 188 3.81 16.24 -24.38
N SER A 189 3.62 15.20 -25.19
CA SER A 189 2.38 14.42 -25.24
C SER A 189 2.09 13.64 -23.96
N GLN A 190 3.12 13.19 -23.25
CA GLN A 190 2.98 12.54 -21.94
C GLN A 190 2.65 13.58 -20.87
N LEU A 191 3.28 14.75 -20.95
CA LEU A 191 3.04 15.86 -20.04
C LEU A 191 1.58 16.37 -20.12
N ASP A 192 1.01 16.44 -21.33
CA ASP A 192 -0.38 16.87 -21.53
C ASP A 192 -1.39 15.86 -21.00
N VAL A 193 -1.13 14.56 -21.17
CA VAL A 193 -1.95 13.49 -20.56
C VAL A 193 -1.88 13.58 -19.04
N LEU A 194 -0.69 13.77 -18.47
CA LEU A 194 -0.47 13.89 -17.04
C LEU A 194 -1.15 15.13 -16.44
N LYS A 195 -1.04 16.30 -17.10
CA LYS A 195 -1.72 17.54 -16.70
C LYS A 195 -3.25 17.42 -16.78
N LYS A 196 -3.76 16.74 -17.81
CA LYS A 196 -5.20 16.48 -17.94
C LYS A 196 -5.70 15.54 -16.85
N ILE A 197 -4.95 14.50 -16.52
CA ILE A 197 -5.30 13.63 -15.38
C ILE A 197 -5.27 14.46 -14.09
N GLN A 198 -4.23 15.27 -13.87
CA GLN A 198 -4.09 16.12 -12.68
C GLN A 198 -5.25 17.13 -12.51
N SER A 199 -5.76 17.73 -13.59
CA SER A 199 -6.92 18.63 -13.53
C SER A 199 -8.21 17.91 -13.19
N ASP A 200 -8.33 16.65 -13.60
CA ASP A 200 -9.56 15.86 -13.46
C ASP A 200 -9.58 15.07 -12.14
N THR A 201 -8.42 14.76 -11.54
CA THR A 201 -8.28 13.94 -10.31
C THR A 201 -7.85 14.74 -9.08
N ARG A 202 -8.28 16.00 -8.92
CA ARG A 202 -8.07 16.77 -7.68
C ARG A 202 -9.00 16.27 -6.56
N ASP A 203 -8.94 14.97 -6.32
CA ASP A 203 -9.91 14.16 -5.60
C ASP A 203 -9.32 13.63 -4.30
N LYS A 204 -10.18 13.14 -3.41
CA LYS A 204 -9.92 12.62 -2.05
C LYS A 204 -8.62 11.81 -1.85
N TYR A 205 -8.13 11.11 -2.87
CA TYR A 205 -6.91 10.29 -2.80
C TYR A 205 -5.61 11.09 -2.85
N PHE A 206 -5.67 12.32 -3.38
CA PHE A 206 -4.54 13.25 -3.37
C PHE A 206 -4.13 13.60 -1.94
N ASP A 207 -5.09 14.03 -1.12
CA ASP A 207 -4.81 14.42 0.26
C ASP A 207 -4.19 13.24 1.02
N ILE A 208 -4.71 12.02 0.81
CA ILE A 208 -4.15 10.80 1.42
C ILE A 208 -2.69 10.58 0.99
N ALA A 209 -2.39 10.66 -0.31
CA ALA A 209 -1.02 10.47 -0.81
C ALA A 209 -0.05 11.57 -0.31
N ASN A 210 -0.48 12.83 -0.37
CA ASN A 210 0.32 13.98 0.05
C ASN A 210 0.59 13.98 1.56
N ASN A 211 -0.42 13.60 2.34
CA ASN A 211 -0.31 13.42 3.79
C ASN A 211 0.64 12.28 4.14
N TRP A 212 0.54 11.15 3.44
CA TRP A 212 1.47 10.03 3.61
C TRP A 212 2.91 10.45 3.29
N TYR A 213 3.12 11.14 2.15
CA TYR A 213 4.43 11.63 1.73
C TYR A 213 5.07 12.58 2.76
N SER A 214 4.31 13.60 3.17
CA SER A 214 4.79 14.64 4.08
C SER A 214 5.15 14.07 5.46
N SER A 215 4.41 13.07 5.93
CA SER A 215 4.59 12.50 7.26
C SER A 215 5.63 11.38 7.31
N ILE A 216 5.73 10.54 6.27
CA ILE A 216 6.63 9.38 6.31
C ILE A 216 8.10 9.81 6.32
N GLY A 217 8.47 10.87 5.59
CA GLY A 217 9.83 11.42 5.61
C GLY A 217 10.24 11.88 7.00
N GLN A 218 9.36 12.60 7.71
CA GLN A 218 9.62 13.08 9.08
C GLN A 218 9.74 11.95 10.10
N LEU A 219 9.10 10.80 9.86
CA LEU A 219 9.03 9.70 10.81
C LEU A 219 10.10 8.62 10.60
N VAL A 220 10.76 8.62 9.44
CA VAL A 220 11.82 7.66 9.09
C VAL A 220 13.21 8.28 9.29
N GLU A 221 13.34 9.61 9.21
CA GLU A 221 14.60 10.34 9.40
C GLU A 221 14.96 10.64 10.87
N ASN A 222 14.04 10.38 11.82
CA ASN A 222 14.23 10.54 13.27
C ASN A 222 14.27 9.19 14.00
#